data_AF-A0AAV4QYZ4-F1
#
_entry.id   AF-A0AAV4QYZ4-F1
#
_cell.length_a   1.000
_cell.length_b   1.000
_cell.length_c   1.000
_cell.angle_alpha   90.00
_cell.angle_beta   90.00
_cell.angle_gamma   90.00
#
_symmetry.space_group_name_H-M   'P 1'
#
loop_
_entity.id
_entity.type
_entity.pdbx_description
1 polymer ?
#
loop_
_entity_poly.entity_id
_entity_poly.type
_entity_poly.pdbx_seq_one_letter_code
_entity_poly.pdbx_strand_id
1 'polypeptide(L)'
;MCPKGKIFSLETSACELESTSTCEYPLDDNSTQPEFQERKGESVQSHRHVHSVPGQFYFTCSDRPDGFYPDFNRHCHVFYRCVRGKKFSHYCKQGLLFNPDSGICDFEENVKCTPNNGTEISS
;
A
#
# COMPACT_ATOMS: atom_id res chain seq x y z
N MET A 1 20.83 -20.88 16.55
CA MET A 1 20.26 -20.39 15.27
C MET A 1 19.07 -21.28 14.92
N CYS A 2 17.91 -20.70 14.59
CA CYS A 2 16.72 -21.49 14.30
C CYS A 2 16.78 -22.12 12.89
N PRO A 3 16.14 -23.29 12.69
CA PRO A 3 16.00 -23.89 11.36
C PRO A 3 15.17 -22.97 10.45
N LYS A 4 15.31 -23.15 9.13
CA LYS A 4 14.64 -22.29 8.14
C LYS A 4 13.13 -22.21 8.39
N GLY A 5 12.58 -21.00 8.35
CA GLY A 5 11.14 -20.74 8.57
C GLY A 5 10.73 -20.62 10.03
N LYS A 6 11.69 -20.46 10.97
CA LYS A 6 11.42 -20.24 12.39
C LYS A 6 12.18 -19.04 12.95
N ILE A 7 11.58 -18.37 13.92
CA ILE A 7 12.13 -17.22 14.65
C ILE A 7 12.48 -17.67 16.08
N PHE A 8 13.57 -17.15 16.64
CA PHE A 8 13.95 -17.41 18.03
C PHE A 8 13.17 -16.46 18.95
N SER A 9 12.32 -17.01 19.81
CA SER A 9 11.59 -16.27 20.84
C SER A 9 12.50 -16.08 22.06
N LEU A 10 12.67 -14.83 22.49
CA LEU A 10 13.41 -14.50 23.71
C LEU A 10 12.60 -14.77 24.98
N GLU A 11 11.28 -14.88 24.87
CA GLU A 11 10.39 -15.17 26.00
C GLU A 11 10.37 -16.65 26.32
N THR A 12 10.25 -17.49 25.31
CA THR A 12 10.20 -18.96 25.48
C THR A 12 11.57 -19.61 25.30
N SER A 13 12.58 -18.84 24.89
CA SER A 13 13.93 -19.34 24.53
C SER A 13 13.87 -20.50 23.52
N ALA A 14 12.87 -20.47 22.62
CA ALA A 14 12.56 -21.54 21.68
C ALA A 14 12.40 -21.01 20.24
N CYS A 15 12.46 -21.93 19.25
CA CYS A 15 12.25 -21.60 17.84
C CYS A 15 10.79 -21.88 17.42
N GLU A 16 10.05 -20.84 17.07
CA GLU A 16 8.62 -20.89 16.76
C GLU A 16 8.37 -20.55 15.28
N LEU A 17 7.29 -21.07 14.69
CA LEU A 17 6.87 -20.77 13.30
C LEU A 17 6.34 -19.33 13.23
N GLU A 18 6.53 -18.64 12.10
CA GLU A 18 6.05 -17.26 11.86
C GLU A 18 4.52 -17.16 11.71
N SER A 19 3.77 -17.78 12.61
CA SER A 19 2.31 -17.83 12.58
C SER A 19 1.73 -17.86 13.99
N THR A 20 2.06 -16.85 14.79
CA THR A 20 1.28 -16.47 15.99
C THR A 20 1.11 -14.95 16.12
N SER A 21 1.21 -14.20 15.01
CA SER A 21 0.58 -12.87 14.96
C SER A 21 -0.91 -13.06 14.68
N THR A 22 -1.60 -13.76 15.58
CA THR A 22 -3.05 -13.60 15.73
C THR A 22 -3.22 -12.26 16.44
N CYS A 23 -3.78 -11.26 15.74
CA CYS A 23 -4.37 -10.11 16.41
C CYS A 23 -5.55 -10.62 17.23
N GLU A 24 -5.29 -11.15 18.42
CA GLU A 24 -6.32 -11.31 19.44
C GLU A 24 -6.74 -9.90 19.86
N TYR A 25 -7.87 -9.46 19.32
CA TYR A 25 -8.65 -8.42 19.99
C TYR A 25 -9.06 -9.01 21.35
N PRO A 26 -8.73 -8.36 22.47
CA PRO A 26 -9.34 -8.72 23.74
C PRO A 26 -10.86 -8.64 23.56
N LEU A 27 -11.55 -9.73 23.88
CA LEU A 27 -13.00 -9.72 24.04
C LEU A 27 -13.31 -8.96 25.32
N ASP A 28 -13.37 -7.64 25.22
CA ASP A 28 -13.91 -6.78 26.26
C ASP A 28 -15.44 -6.85 26.18
N ASP A 29 -16.03 -7.79 26.91
CA ASP A 29 -17.43 -7.74 27.31
C ASP A 29 -17.61 -6.54 28.25
N ASN A 30 -18.23 -5.45 27.74
CA ASN A 30 -19.33 -4.71 28.38
C ASN A 30 -19.46 -3.27 27.81
N SER A 31 -20.59 -3.05 27.15
CA SER A 31 -21.32 -1.78 26.93
C SER A 31 -20.63 -0.47 27.31
N THR A 32 -20.43 0.41 26.32
CA THR A 32 -20.96 1.79 26.28
C THR A 32 -20.79 2.34 24.86
N GLN A 33 -21.88 2.71 24.18
CA GLN A 33 -21.82 3.50 22.94
C GLN A 33 -21.13 4.84 23.25
N PRO A 34 -20.03 5.23 22.56
CA PRO A 34 -19.60 6.62 22.59
C PRO A 34 -20.52 7.42 21.65
N GLU A 35 -21.15 8.45 22.21
CA GLU A 35 -21.93 9.44 21.49
C GLU A 35 -21.10 10.07 20.35
N PHE A 36 -21.67 10.12 19.16
CA PHE A 36 -21.05 10.74 17.99
C PHE A 36 -21.10 12.27 18.15
N GLN A 37 -20.05 12.88 18.68
CA GLN A 37 -19.92 14.34 18.64
C GLN A 37 -19.24 14.76 17.33
N GLU A 38 -20.03 15.38 16.46
CA GLU A 38 -19.54 16.03 15.23
C GLU A 38 -18.48 17.08 15.55
N ARG A 39 -17.22 16.79 15.24
CA ARG A 39 -16.16 17.81 15.24
C ARG A 39 -16.25 18.60 13.92
N LYS A 40 -16.84 19.79 14.01
CA LYS A 40 -16.74 20.85 12.99
C LYS A 40 -15.28 21.07 12.63
N GLY A 41 -15.05 21.25 11.32
CA GLY A 41 -13.74 21.25 10.70
C GLY A 41 -12.74 22.23 11.31
N GLU A 42 -11.51 21.75 11.42
CA GLU A 42 -10.31 22.56 11.54
C GLU A 42 -9.19 21.82 10.81
N SER A 43 -8.45 22.53 9.97
CA SER A 43 -7.38 21.98 9.12
C SER A 43 -6.22 21.48 10.00
N VAL A 44 -6.14 20.17 10.21
CA VAL A 44 -5.04 19.58 11.00
C VAL A 44 -3.78 19.55 10.14
N GLN A 45 -2.89 20.49 10.44
CA GLN A 45 -1.54 20.56 9.87
C GLN A 45 -0.69 19.42 10.45
N SER A 46 -0.66 18.30 9.73
CA SER A 46 0.02 17.06 10.11
C SER A 46 1.54 17.19 10.05
N HIS A 47 2.17 17.70 11.12
CA HIS A 47 3.61 17.53 11.32
C HIS A 47 3.90 16.16 11.95
N ARG A 48 3.88 15.14 11.08
CA ARG A 48 4.22 13.74 11.38
C ARG A 48 5.74 13.61 11.42
N HIS A 49 6.28 12.82 12.35
CA HIS A 49 7.73 12.55 12.47
C HIS A 49 8.37 12.25 11.09
N VAL A 50 9.25 13.16 10.67
CA VAL A 50 9.99 13.10 9.42
C VAL A 50 11.26 12.30 9.64
N HIS A 51 11.21 10.99 9.42
CA HIS A 51 12.36 10.34 8.80
C HIS A 51 12.31 10.74 7.33
N SER A 52 13.27 11.57 6.93
CA SER A 52 13.34 12.14 5.58
C SER A 52 13.53 11.02 4.56
N VAL A 53 12.42 10.51 4.03
CA VAL A 53 12.42 9.68 2.83
C VAL A 53 12.61 10.64 1.66
N PRO A 54 13.65 10.47 0.82
CA PRO A 54 13.83 11.34 -0.34
C PRO A 54 12.54 11.39 -1.17
N GLY A 55 12.05 12.61 -1.44
CA GLY A 55 10.76 12.92 -2.07
C GLY A 55 10.62 12.53 -3.54
N GLN A 56 11.32 11.49 -3.98
CA GLN A 56 11.32 10.99 -5.36
C GLN A 56 10.19 9.98 -5.64
N PHE A 57 9.38 9.63 -4.63
CA PHE A 57 8.48 8.47 -4.67
C PHE A 57 6.99 8.80 -4.46
N TYR A 58 6.52 9.97 -4.92
CA TYR A 58 5.11 10.33 -4.81
C TYR A 58 4.40 10.37 -6.17
N PHE A 59 3.51 9.41 -6.42
CA PHE A 59 2.61 9.46 -7.57
C PHE A 59 1.51 10.52 -7.35
N THR A 60 1.40 11.46 -8.29
CA THR A 60 0.35 12.48 -8.37
C THR A 60 -0.36 12.47 -9.73
N CYS A 61 -1.62 12.90 -9.74
CA CYS A 61 -2.44 13.07 -10.94
C CYS A 61 -2.40 14.49 -11.52
N SER A 62 -1.68 15.44 -10.91
CA SER A 62 -1.66 16.85 -11.34
C SER A 62 -1.26 17.04 -12.80
N ASP A 63 -0.25 16.29 -13.25
CA ASP A 63 0.31 16.40 -14.61
C ASP A 63 0.02 15.14 -15.45
N ARG A 64 -1.07 14.43 -15.13
CA ARG A 64 -1.45 13.18 -15.80
C ARG A 64 -2.87 13.26 -16.35
N PRO A 65 -3.12 12.71 -17.55
CA PRO A 65 -4.48 12.58 -18.04
C PRO A 65 -5.31 11.65 -17.17
N ASP A 66 -6.63 11.67 -17.39
CA ASP A 66 -7.52 10.70 -16.76
C ASP A 66 -7.19 9.30 -17.27
N GLY A 67 -7.04 8.35 -16.36
CA GLY A 67 -6.55 7.02 -16.71
C GLY A 67 -6.13 6.19 -15.51
N PHE A 68 -5.53 5.05 -15.79
CA PHE A 68 -5.03 4.10 -14.80
C PHE A 68 -3.52 3.96 -14.89
N TYR A 69 -2.85 3.98 -13.73
CA TYR A 69 -1.39 4.04 -13.65
C TYR A 69 -0.87 3.00 -12.65
N PRO A 70 0.06 2.13 -13.05
CA PRO A 70 0.69 1.17 -12.14
C PRO A 70 1.56 1.87 -11.10
N ASP A 71 1.61 1.31 -9.89
CA ASP A 71 2.66 1.62 -8.91
C ASP A 71 3.79 0.59 -9.03
N PHE A 72 4.86 0.95 -9.74
CA PHE A 72 6.02 0.10 -9.90
C PHE A 72 6.79 -0.13 -8.59
N ASN A 73 6.70 0.77 -7.60
CA ASN A 73 7.35 0.57 -6.29
C ASN A 73 6.63 -0.50 -5.45
N ARG A 74 5.38 -0.79 -5.81
CA ARG A 74 4.56 -1.85 -5.20
C ARG A 74 4.42 -3.04 -6.15
N HIS A 75 5.33 -3.20 -7.11
CA HIS A 75 5.34 -4.30 -8.08
C HIS A 75 3.98 -4.45 -8.80
N CYS A 76 3.33 -3.34 -9.14
CA CYS A 76 2.02 -3.30 -9.80
C CYS A 76 0.86 -3.97 -9.05
N HIS A 77 1.03 -4.35 -7.77
CA HIS A 77 -0.10 -4.77 -6.93
C HIS A 77 -1.04 -3.61 -6.60
N VAL A 78 -0.54 -2.38 -6.71
CA VAL A 78 -1.30 -1.14 -6.55
C VAL A 78 -1.35 -0.42 -7.88
N PHE A 79 -2.51 0.18 -8.18
CA PHE A 79 -2.66 1.11 -9.28
C PHE A 79 -3.47 2.33 -8.85
N TYR A 80 -3.31 3.40 -9.60
CA TYR A 80 -3.96 4.68 -9.36
C TYR A 80 -4.89 5.01 -10.52
N ARG A 81 -6.12 5.39 -10.21
CA ARG A 81 -7.02 6.02 -11.17
C ARG A 81 -6.93 7.53 -11.01
N CYS A 82 -6.61 8.23 -12.08
CA CYS A 82 -6.71 9.69 -12.16
C CYS A 82 -8.05 10.08 -12.79
N VAL A 83 -8.79 10.95 -12.10
CA VAL A 83 -10.01 11.57 -12.64
C VAL A 83 -10.02 13.05 -12.27
N ARG A 84 -9.93 13.93 -13.26
CA ARG A 84 -9.90 15.40 -13.11
C ARG A 84 -8.84 15.85 -12.09
N GLY A 85 -7.63 15.30 -12.23
CA GLY A 85 -6.49 15.60 -11.34
C GLY A 85 -6.57 14.98 -9.94
N LYS A 86 -7.64 14.22 -9.61
CA LYS A 86 -7.77 13.52 -8.33
C LYS A 86 -7.28 12.08 -8.45
N LYS A 87 -6.51 11.65 -7.46
CA LYS A 87 -5.96 10.30 -7.34
C LYS A 87 -6.89 9.40 -6.53
N PHE A 88 -7.19 8.23 -7.06
CA PHE A 88 -7.86 7.13 -6.35
C PHE A 88 -6.95 5.91 -6.38
N SER A 89 -6.61 5.36 -5.21
CA SER A 89 -5.72 4.20 -5.10
C SER A 89 -6.53 2.92 -5.02
N HIS A 90 -6.05 1.87 -5.70
CA HIS A 90 -6.70 0.57 -5.75
C HIS A 90 -5.66 -0.55 -5.61
N TYR A 91 -6.08 -1.66 -5.02
CA TYR A 91 -5.27 -2.87 -4.90
C TYR A 91 -5.85 -3.96 -5.80
N CYS A 92 -4.98 -4.69 -6.48
CA CYS A 92 -5.36 -5.95 -7.12
C CYS A 92 -5.61 -7.02 -6.06
N LYS A 93 -6.45 -8.00 -6.39
CA LYS A 93 -6.64 -9.18 -5.54
C LYS A 93 -5.32 -9.94 -5.43
N GLN A 94 -5.20 -10.75 -4.37
CA GLN A 94 -4.01 -11.56 -4.13
C GLN A 94 -3.69 -12.44 -5.35
N GLY A 95 -2.42 -12.42 -5.78
CA GLY A 95 -1.94 -13.15 -6.96
C GLY A 95 -2.17 -12.45 -8.31
N LEU A 96 -2.78 -11.26 -8.32
CA LEU A 96 -2.97 -10.47 -9.54
C LEU A 96 -2.15 -9.17 -9.50
N LEU A 97 -1.71 -8.74 -10.69
CA LEU A 97 -0.97 -7.51 -10.91
C LEU A 97 -1.75 -6.60 -11.87
N PHE A 98 -1.66 -5.29 -11.70
CA PHE A 98 -2.27 -4.36 -12.64
C PHE A 98 -1.53 -4.40 -13.98
N ASN A 99 -2.28 -4.74 -15.02
CA ASN A 99 -1.81 -4.74 -16.40
C ASN A 99 -2.13 -3.39 -17.05
N PRO A 100 -1.13 -2.52 -17.32
CA PRO A 100 -1.37 -1.21 -17.93
C PRO A 100 -1.86 -1.31 -19.39
N ASP A 101 -1.60 -2.42 -20.09
CA ASP A 101 -2.01 -2.61 -21.48
C ASP A 101 -3.52 -2.90 -21.57
N SER A 102 -4.07 -3.67 -20.62
CA SER A 102 -5.50 -4.00 -20.56
C SER A 102 -6.31 -3.15 -19.59
N GLY A 103 -5.65 -2.41 -18.69
CA GLY A 103 -6.30 -1.54 -17.70
C GLY A 103 -6.98 -2.30 -16.56
N ILE A 104 -6.67 -3.59 -16.37
CA ILE A 104 -7.27 -4.46 -15.36
C ILE A 104 -6.21 -5.23 -14.58
N CYS A 105 -6.61 -5.84 -13.46
CA CYS A 105 -5.77 -6.79 -12.75
C CYS A 105 -5.76 -8.13 -13.49
N ASP A 106 -4.58 -8.64 -13.77
CA ASP A 106 -4.34 -9.87 -14.54
C ASP A 106 -3.29 -10.74 -13.83
N PHE A 107 -3.11 -11.97 -14.29
CA PHE A 107 -2.06 -12.85 -13.79
C PHE A 107 -0.69 -12.31 -14.17
N GLU A 108 0.30 -12.53 -13.31
CA GLU A 108 1.68 -12.04 -13.47
C GLU A 108 2.29 -12.40 -14.85
N GLU A 109 1.98 -13.59 -15.37
CA GLU A 109 2.40 -14.05 -16.71
C GLU A 109 1.95 -13.14 -17.86
N ASN A 110 0.86 -12.40 -17.67
CA ASN A 110 0.27 -11.49 -18.66
C ASN A 110 0.67 -10.03 -18.43
N VAL A 111 1.42 -9.71 -17.36
CA VAL A 111 1.71 -8.33 -16.93
C VAL A 111 3.17 -7.96 -17.14
N LYS A 112 3.41 -6.90 -17.90
CA LYS A 112 4.74 -6.26 -17.98
C LYS A 112 4.87 -5.17 -16.92
N CYS A 113 5.21 -5.58 -15.70
CA CYS A 113 5.39 -4.66 -14.57
C CYS A 113 6.81 -4.08 -14.53
N THR A 114 7.10 -3.12 -15.42
CA THR A 114 8.40 -2.43 -15.42
C THR A 114 8.20 -0.92 -15.55
N PRO A 115 8.89 -0.10 -14.74
CA PRO A 115 8.88 1.34 -14.95
C PRO A 115 9.49 1.61 -16.32
N ASN A 116 8.67 2.09 -17.26
CA ASN A 116 9.20 2.76 -18.42
C ASN A 116 9.89 4.01 -17.87
N ASN A 117 11.21 3.96 -17.74
CA ASN A 117 12.03 5.12 -17.45
C ASN A 117 11.85 6.10 -18.62
N GLY A 118 10.77 6.88 -18.58
CA GLY A 118 10.38 7.86 -19.57
C GLY A 118 11.33 9.06 -19.55
N THR A 119 12.59 8.80 -19.84
CA THR A 119 13.59 9.77 -20.23
C THR A 119 14.18 9.30 -21.56
N GLU A 120 13.34 9.22 -22.59
CA GLU A 120 13.83 9.52 -23.93
C GLU A 120 13.76 11.05 -24.07
N ILE A 121 14.87 11.71 -23.74
CA ILE A 121 15.15 13.02 -24.29
C ILE A 121 15.42 12.75 -25.77
N SER A 122 14.38 12.88 -26.59
CA SER A 122 14.55 13.01 -28.03
C SER A 122 15.34 14.30 -28.30
N SER A 123 16.56 14.10 -28.79
CA SER A 123 17.43 15.00 -29.59
C SER A 123 17.56 16.46 -29.18
#